data_AF-A0A2V9KV94-F1
#
_entry.id   AF-A0A2V9KV94-F1
#
_cell.length_a   1.000
_cell.length_b   1.000
_cell.length_c   1.000
_cell.angle_alpha   90.00
_cell.angle_beta   90.00
_cell.angle_gamma   90.00
#
_symmetry.space_group_name_H-M   'P 1'
#
loop_
_entity.id
_entity.type
_entity.pdbx_description
1 polymer ?
#
loop_
_entity_poly.entity_id
_entity_poly.type
_entity_poly.pdbx_seq_one_letter_code
_entity_poly.pdbx_strand_id
1 'polypeptide(L)'
;MPPSASQGESSTFVTHGDLLRLAQRRHCYGIHTEPVLPLCRPEKSFWVFKATVYKSAKCRGFVGYGDAHPGNVSPLIFNHAEMRMAETRAVNRALRKAYGIALCSLEELPPWALNEQQIPQLRRTSHSRSPFQKGVHHAYQNSGSESAERKNASGRGPISSPSSSLPTRRARR
;
A
#
# COMPACT_ATOMS: atom_id res chain seq x y z
N MET A 1 39.62 31.09 -5.82
CA MET A 1 38.16 31.05 -6.03
C MET A 1 37.86 30.17 -7.23
N PRO A 2 37.74 28.84 -7.08
CA PRO A 2 37.26 27.98 -8.16
C PRO A 2 35.72 28.00 -8.22
N PRO A 3 35.12 27.89 -9.41
CA PRO A 3 33.67 27.85 -9.56
C PRO A 3 33.10 26.51 -9.08
N SER A 4 32.09 26.58 -8.21
CA SER A 4 31.29 25.44 -7.74
C SER A 4 30.35 24.98 -8.86
N ALA A 5 30.88 24.16 -9.76
CA ALA A 5 30.08 23.39 -10.71
C ALA A 5 29.17 22.44 -9.90
N SER A 6 27.87 22.66 -10.01
CA SER A 6 26.82 21.76 -9.54
C SER A 6 27.04 20.37 -10.13
N GLN A 7 27.47 19.44 -9.27
CA GLN A 7 27.56 18.03 -9.63
C GLN A 7 26.14 17.49 -9.82
N GLY A 8 25.67 17.53 -11.06
CA GLY A 8 24.59 16.67 -11.53
C GLY A 8 25.13 15.26 -11.66
N GLU A 9 25.25 14.55 -10.54
CA GLU A 9 25.57 13.12 -10.55
C GLU A 9 24.44 12.42 -11.32
N SER A 10 24.79 11.79 -12.45
CA SER A 10 23.85 10.99 -13.23
C SER A 10 23.29 9.91 -12.31
N SER A 11 22.04 10.08 -11.88
CA SER A 11 21.36 9.12 -11.00
C SER A 11 21.52 7.71 -11.58
N THR A 12 22.33 6.87 -10.92
CA THR A 12 22.61 5.48 -11.33
C THR A 12 21.38 4.58 -11.23
N PHE A 13 20.28 5.12 -10.68
CA PHE A 13 19.03 4.42 -10.42
C PHE A 13 17.84 5.21 -10.96
N VAL A 14 16.77 4.49 -11.26
CA VAL A 14 15.45 5.06 -11.52
C VAL A 14 14.62 5.01 -10.24
N THR A 15 13.68 5.92 -10.03
CA THR A 15 12.76 5.80 -8.90
C THR A 15 11.45 5.16 -9.33
N HIS A 16 10.71 4.58 -8.39
CA HIS A 16 9.33 4.13 -8.63
C HIS A 16 8.47 5.24 -9.25
N GLY A 17 8.62 6.48 -8.75
CA GLY A 17 7.92 7.64 -9.28
C GLY A 17 8.26 7.94 -10.75
N ASP A 18 9.52 7.80 -11.15
CA ASP A 18 9.94 8.02 -12.53
C ASP A 18 9.40 6.95 -13.48
N LEU A 19 9.34 5.69 -13.01
CA LEU A 19 8.74 4.58 -13.75
C LEU A 19 7.23 4.79 -13.95
N LEU A 20 6.51 5.21 -12.91
CA LEU A 20 5.08 5.52 -13.02
C LEU A 20 4.82 6.72 -13.94
N ARG A 21 5.60 7.80 -13.83
CA ARG A 21 5.49 8.97 -14.72
C ARG A 21 5.79 8.58 -16.17
N LEU A 22 6.77 7.71 -16.41
CA LEU A 22 7.04 7.20 -17.75
C LEU A 22 5.86 6.41 -18.29
N ALA A 23 5.31 5.50 -17.48
CA ALA A 23 4.15 4.69 -17.86
C ALA A 23 2.95 5.57 -18.22
N GLN A 24 2.67 6.59 -17.41
CA GLN A 24 1.62 7.57 -17.68
C GLN A 24 1.87 8.33 -18.99
N ARG A 25 3.08 8.87 -19.20
CA ARG A 25 3.45 9.59 -20.44
C ARG A 25 3.38 8.72 -21.69
N ARG A 26 3.59 7.41 -21.55
CA ARG A 26 3.52 6.45 -22.66
C ARG A 26 2.14 5.80 -22.77
N HIS A 27 1.13 6.33 -22.10
CA HIS A 27 -0.25 5.83 -22.09
C HIS A 27 -0.32 4.32 -21.79
N CYS A 28 0.35 3.89 -20.71
CA CYS A 28 0.23 2.53 -20.20
C CYS A 28 -1.24 2.15 -20.07
N TYR A 29 -1.62 1.02 -20.66
CA TYR A 29 -3.01 0.58 -20.68
C TYR A 29 -3.47 0.09 -19.29
N GLY A 30 -2.58 -0.59 -18.57
CA GLY A 30 -2.89 -1.02 -17.21
C GLY A 30 -1.71 -1.70 -16.54
N ILE A 31 -1.77 -1.77 -15.22
CA ILE A 31 -0.85 -2.52 -14.37
C ILE A 31 -1.72 -3.37 -13.44
N HIS A 32 -1.52 -4.68 -13.48
CA HIS A 32 -2.20 -5.62 -12.60
C HIS A 32 -1.20 -6.20 -11.61
N THR A 33 -1.51 -6.15 -10.32
CA THR A 33 -0.68 -6.70 -9.24
C THR A 33 -1.47 -7.73 -8.46
N GLU A 34 -0.81 -8.84 -8.12
CA GLU A 34 -1.38 -9.92 -7.33
C GLU A 34 -0.31 -10.49 -6.37
N PRO A 35 -0.66 -10.79 -5.11
CA PRO A 35 0.23 -11.54 -4.24
C PRO A 35 0.32 -12.99 -4.72
N VAL A 36 1.52 -13.55 -4.75
CA VAL A 36 1.74 -14.96 -5.05
C VAL A 36 1.60 -15.73 -3.73
N LEU A 37 0.34 -15.93 -3.29
CA LEU A 37 0.00 -16.48 -1.97
C LEU A 37 0.79 -17.76 -1.60
N PRO A 38 1.02 -18.73 -2.50
CA PRO A 38 1.81 -19.93 -2.16
C PRO A 38 3.26 -19.65 -1.76
N LEU A 39 3.82 -18.49 -2.14
CA LEU A 39 5.18 -18.08 -1.83
C LEU A 39 5.24 -17.10 -0.65
N CYS A 40 4.13 -16.47 -0.29
CA CYS A 40 4.04 -15.57 0.85
C CYS A 40 4.10 -16.37 2.18
N ARG A 41 4.77 -15.79 3.17
CA ARG A 41 4.78 -16.28 4.56
C ARG A 41 4.46 -15.12 5.49
N PRO A 42 3.17 -14.84 5.75
CA PRO A 42 2.75 -13.71 6.58
C PRO A 42 3.35 -13.73 7.99
N GLU A 43 3.57 -14.91 8.56
CA GLU A 43 4.13 -15.11 9.90
C GLU A 43 5.59 -14.63 10.00
N LYS A 44 6.27 -14.52 8.86
CA LYS A 44 7.67 -14.07 8.75
C LYS A 44 7.78 -12.71 8.06
N SER A 45 6.67 -12.02 7.82
CA SER A 45 6.60 -10.80 7.01
C SER A 45 7.27 -10.95 5.64
N PHE A 46 7.20 -12.15 5.05
CA PHE A 46 7.78 -12.44 3.74
C PHE A 46 6.68 -12.41 2.69
N TRP A 47 6.80 -11.49 1.74
CA TRP A 47 5.79 -11.24 0.72
C TRP A 47 6.39 -11.36 -0.68
N VAL A 48 5.63 -11.98 -1.58
CA VAL A 48 5.98 -12.09 -2.99
C VAL A 48 4.81 -11.60 -3.81
N PHE A 49 5.06 -10.65 -4.70
CA PHE A 49 4.06 -10.11 -5.62
C PHE A 49 4.48 -10.36 -7.06
N LYS A 50 3.46 -10.54 -7.91
CA LYS A 50 3.58 -10.54 -9.35
C LYS A 50 2.87 -9.31 -9.88
N ALA A 51 3.55 -8.56 -10.73
CA ALA A 51 2.98 -7.45 -11.47
C ALA A 51 3.03 -7.76 -12.96
N THR A 52 1.95 -7.42 -13.67
CA THR A 52 1.84 -7.53 -15.13
C THR A 52 1.48 -6.17 -15.70
N VAL A 53 2.35 -5.64 -16.58
CA VAL A 53 2.18 -4.33 -17.22
C VAL A 53 1.70 -4.51 -18.65
N TYR A 54 0.64 -3.81 -19.04
CA TYR A 54 0.06 -3.84 -20.37
C TYR A 54 0.27 -2.50 -21.07
N LYS A 55 0.94 -2.52 -22.22
CA LYS A 55 1.18 -1.32 -23.03
C LYS A 55 0.04 -1.01 -24.01
N SER A 56 -0.86 -1.97 -24.24
CA SER A 56 -2.04 -1.87 -25.09
C SER A 56 -3.00 -3.01 -24.78
N ALA A 57 -4.25 -2.92 -25.23
CA ALA A 57 -5.28 -3.95 -25.02
C ALA A 57 -4.91 -5.33 -25.61
N LYS A 58 -4.09 -5.37 -26.68
CA LYS A 58 -3.62 -6.62 -27.33
C LYS A 58 -2.30 -7.15 -26.75
N CYS A 59 -1.71 -6.44 -25.78
CA CYS A 59 -0.44 -6.82 -25.20
C CYS A 59 -0.60 -8.08 -24.33
N ARG A 60 0.30 -9.06 -24.48
CA ARG A 60 0.35 -10.25 -23.59
C ARG A 60 0.74 -9.92 -22.14
N GLY A 61 1.27 -8.72 -21.90
CA GLY A 61 1.72 -8.26 -20.61
C GLY A 61 3.22 -8.51 -20.37
N PHE A 62 3.85 -7.63 -19.61
CA PHE A 62 5.23 -7.74 -19.16
C PHE A 62 5.23 -8.07 -17.66
N VAL A 63 5.79 -9.22 -17.30
CA VAL A 63 5.70 -9.74 -15.93
C VAL A 63 6.96 -9.41 -15.11
N GLY A 64 6.77 -8.87 -13.92
CA GLY A 64 7.79 -8.67 -12.90
C GLY A 64 7.37 -9.33 -11.59
N TYR A 65 8.31 -9.99 -10.91
CA TYR A 65 8.09 -10.52 -9.56
C TYR A 65 8.90 -9.70 -8.58
N GLY A 66 8.34 -9.38 -7.43
CA GLY A 66 9.00 -8.62 -6.35
C GLY A 66 8.83 -9.34 -5.03
N ASP A 67 9.91 -9.47 -4.29
CA ASP A 67 9.95 -10.07 -2.96
C ASP A 67 10.40 -9.03 -1.93
N ALA A 68 9.85 -9.13 -0.72
CA ALA A 68 10.23 -8.28 0.39
C ALA A 68 10.05 -9.02 1.71
N HIS A 69 11.06 -8.90 2.58
CA HIS A 69 11.06 -9.40 3.94
C HIS A 69 12.01 -8.57 4.81
N PRO A 70 11.96 -8.69 6.14
CA PRO A 70 12.76 -7.84 7.04
C PRO A 70 14.28 -7.90 6.82
N GLY A 71 14.78 -8.94 6.16
CA GLY A 71 16.22 -9.11 5.87
C GLY A 71 16.69 -8.46 4.57
N ASN A 72 15.78 -8.08 3.66
CA ASN A 72 16.11 -7.43 2.39
C ASN A 72 15.41 -6.08 2.21
N VAL A 73 14.73 -5.60 3.24
CA VAL A 73 14.11 -4.28 3.34
C VAL A 73 14.73 -3.56 4.53
N SER A 74 15.04 -2.26 4.38
CA SER A 74 15.70 -1.50 5.43
C SER A 74 14.75 -1.25 6.60
N PRO A 75 15.07 -1.67 7.84
CA PRO A 75 14.24 -1.40 9.01
C PRO A 75 14.06 0.10 9.26
N LEU A 76 15.08 0.90 8.92
CA LEU A 76 15.04 2.35 9.07
C LEU A 76 14.01 3.02 8.16
N ILE A 77 13.51 2.34 7.14
CA ILE A 77 12.66 2.91 6.09
C ILE A 77 11.26 2.30 6.11
N PHE A 78 11.15 1.02 6.49
CA PHE A 78 9.94 0.23 6.30
C PHE A 78 9.69 -0.71 7.48
N ASN A 79 9.39 -0.15 8.66
CA ASN A 79 8.84 -0.98 9.74
C ASN A 79 7.48 -1.54 9.30
N HIS A 80 7.39 -2.86 9.15
CA HIS A 80 6.16 -3.59 8.83
C HIS A 80 5.49 -3.21 7.51
N ALA A 81 6.27 -2.76 6.51
CA ALA A 81 5.77 -2.35 5.20
C ALA A 81 6.22 -3.26 4.05
N GLU A 82 6.67 -4.48 4.37
CA GLU A 82 7.26 -5.43 3.42
C GLU A 82 6.28 -5.78 2.31
N MET A 83 4.99 -5.97 2.62
CA MET A 83 3.97 -6.26 1.60
C MET A 83 3.91 -5.18 0.50
N ARG A 84 3.89 -3.90 0.90
CA ARG A 84 3.90 -2.77 -0.03
C ARG A 84 5.20 -2.72 -0.83
N MET A 85 6.32 -3.04 -0.20
CA MET A 85 7.61 -3.09 -0.89
C MET A 85 7.71 -4.21 -1.91
N ALA A 86 7.17 -5.40 -1.62
CA ALA A 86 7.12 -6.49 -2.58
C ALA A 86 6.33 -6.08 -3.84
N GLU A 87 5.17 -5.45 -3.66
CA GLU A 87 4.36 -4.93 -4.76
C GLU A 87 5.13 -3.88 -5.59
N THR A 88 5.71 -2.87 -4.93
CA THR A 88 6.51 -1.83 -5.59
C THR A 88 7.65 -2.42 -6.42
N ARG A 89 8.37 -3.40 -5.88
CA ARG A 89 9.45 -4.11 -6.59
C ARG A 89 8.93 -4.88 -7.79
N ALA A 90 7.80 -5.55 -7.66
CA ALA A 90 7.17 -6.28 -8.76
C ALA A 90 6.80 -5.33 -9.90
N VAL A 91 6.14 -4.21 -9.58
CA VAL A 91 5.75 -3.16 -10.54
C VAL A 91 6.97 -2.56 -11.22
N ASN A 92 8.01 -2.21 -10.47
CA ASN A 92 9.21 -1.61 -11.04
C ASN A 92 9.88 -2.55 -12.06
N ARG A 93 10.01 -3.84 -11.72
CA ARG A 93 10.55 -4.86 -12.63
C ARG A 93 9.70 -5.00 -13.89
N ALA A 94 8.38 -5.02 -13.75
CA ALA A 94 7.45 -5.12 -14.87
C ALA A 94 7.52 -3.89 -15.79
N LEU A 95 7.55 -2.68 -15.23
CA LEU A 95 7.65 -1.43 -15.98
C LEU A 95 8.98 -1.30 -16.72
N ARG A 96 10.08 -1.64 -16.06
CA ARG A 96 11.41 -1.65 -16.69
C ARG A 96 11.46 -2.60 -17.89
N LYS A 97 10.91 -3.81 -17.74
CA LYS A 97 10.76 -4.77 -18.84
C LYS A 97 9.87 -4.23 -19.97
N ALA A 98 8.76 -3.57 -19.64
CA ALA A 98 7.82 -3.04 -20.62
C ALA A 98 8.41 -1.89 -21.46
N TYR A 99 9.20 -1.02 -20.83
CA TYR A 99 9.72 0.20 -21.45
C TYR A 99 11.21 0.16 -21.83
N GLY A 100 11.88 -0.99 -21.65
CA GLY A 100 13.27 -1.18 -22.07
C GLY A 100 14.28 -0.41 -21.21
N ILE A 101 14.07 -0.35 -19.89
CA ILE A 101 14.95 0.35 -18.96
C ILE A 101 15.96 -0.61 -18.34
N ALA A 102 17.23 -0.42 -18.66
CA ALA A 102 18.32 -1.23 -18.12
C ALA A 102 18.62 -0.92 -16.64
N LEU A 103 18.42 0.33 -16.18
CA LEU A 103 18.76 0.78 -14.83
C LEU A 103 17.86 0.19 -13.74
N CYS A 104 18.44 -0.19 -12.61
CA CYS A 104 17.70 -0.66 -11.44
C CYS A 104 16.91 0.45 -10.77
N SER A 105 15.75 0.09 -10.20
CA SER A 105 15.03 1.05 -9.37
C SER A 105 15.61 1.09 -7.96
N LEU A 106 15.55 2.26 -7.32
CA LEU A 106 16.04 2.44 -5.96
C LEU A 106 15.32 1.53 -4.96
N GLU A 107 14.02 1.33 -5.15
CA GLU A 107 13.16 0.49 -4.32
C GLU A 107 13.48 -1.02 -4.45
N GLU A 108 14.17 -1.42 -5.52
CA GLU A 108 14.61 -2.80 -5.73
C GLU A 108 15.92 -3.15 -5.01
N LEU A 109 16.66 -2.14 -4.54
CA LEU A 109 17.95 -2.38 -3.92
C LEU A 109 17.80 -2.95 -2.51
N PRO A 110 18.70 -3.86 -2.11
CA PRO A 110 18.79 -4.29 -0.73
C PRO A 110 19.38 -3.17 0.15
N PRO A 111 19.19 -3.23 1.49
CA PRO A 111 19.56 -2.15 2.40
C PRO A 111 21.06 -1.83 2.37
N TRP A 112 21.90 -2.84 2.14
CA TRP A 112 23.35 -2.71 2.06
C TRP A 112 23.86 -2.06 0.76
N ALA A 113 23.01 -1.94 -0.26
CA ALA A 113 23.32 -1.26 -1.51
C ALA A 113 22.83 0.20 -1.52
N LEU A 114 22.22 0.67 -0.43
CA LEU A 114 21.73 2.04 -0.28
C LEU A 114 22.75 2.89 0.49
N ASN A 115 23.11 4.05 -0.07
CA ASN A 115 23.89 5.07 0.62
C ASN A 115 22.97 5.94 1.49
N GLU A 116 23.49 6.55 2.57
CA GLU A 116 22.70 7.39 3.48
C GLU A 116 21.93 8.52 2.75
N GLN A 117 22.50 9.07 1.69
CA GLN A 117 21.88 10.12 0.87
C GLN A 117 20.66 9.64 0.05
N GLN A 118 20.56 8.34 -0.20
CA GLN A 118 19.48 7.72 -0.97
C GLN A 118 18.30 7.31 -0.10
N ILE A 119 18.52 7.14 1.21
CA ILE A 119 17.49 6.79 2.21
C ILE A 119 16.32 7.80 2.21
N PRO A 120 16.55 9.14 2.21
CA PRO A 120 15.46 10.11 2.12
C PRO A 120 14.66 10.02 0.82
N GLN A 121 15.29 9.69 -0.30
CA GLN A 121 14.59 9.57 -1.59
C GLN A 121 13.67 8.36 -1.60
N LEU A 122 14.15 7.23 -1.10
CA LEU A 122 13.37 6.01 -0.95
C LEU A 122 12.17 6.21 0.00
N ARG A 123 12.35 6.98 1.09
CA ARG A 123 11.23 7.37 1.97
C ARG A 123 10.20 8.25 1.26
N ARG A 124 10.61 9.19 0.41
CA ARG A 124 9.67 10.08 -0.32
C ARG A 124 8.86 9.34 -1.37
N THR A 125 9.50 8.44 -2.12
CA THR A 125 8.82 7.67 -3.16
C THR A 125 7.84 6.68 -2.55
N SER A 126 8.15 6.12 -1.38
CA SER A 126 7.25 5.23 -0.65
C SER A 126 6.09 5.94 0.05
N HIS A 127 6.31 7.16 0.53
CA HIS A 127 5.28 8.01 1.15
C HIS A 127 4.68 8.99 0.14
N SER A 128 4.68 8.65 -1.15
CA SER A 128 3.98 9.39 -2.21
C SER A 128 2.70 9.99 -1.64
N ARG A 129 2.72 11.32 -1.39
CA ARG A 129 1.54 12.04 -0.91
C ARG A 129 0.49 11.79 -1.98
N SER A 130 -0.61 11.15 -1.60
CA SER A 130 -1.74 10.99 -2.50
C SER A 130 -2.05 12.35 -3.13
N PRO A 131 -2.17 12.48 -4.46
CA PRO A 131 -2.66 13.70 -5.09
C PRO A 131 -4.06 14.11 -4.57
N PHE A 132 -4.73 13.20 -3.85
CA PHE A 132 -6.05 13.32 -3.25
C PHE A 132 -6.07 14.00 -1.86
N GLN A 133 -5.15 14.92 -1.58
CA GLN A 133 -5.28 15.86 -0.46
C GLN A 133 -5.73 17.24 -0.95
N LYS A 134 -6.89 17.30 -1.60
CA LYS A 134 -7.75 18.48 -1.61
C LYS A 134 -9.16 17.99 -1.32
N GLY A 135 -9.76 18.57 -0.27
CA GLY A 135 -10.84 17.99 0.51
C GLY A 135 -12.05 17.54 -0.28
N VAL A 136 -12.57 16.37 0.11
CA VAL A 136 -13.97 16.01 -0.11
C VAL A 136 -14.46 15.45 1.22
N HIS A 137 -15.18 16.28 1.99
CA HIS A 137 -16.03 15.79 3.08
C HIS A 137 -17.08 14.88 2.44
N HIS A 138 -16.86 13.57 2.47
CA HIS A 138 -17.93 12.61 2.23
C HIS A 138 -18.79 12.58 3.49
N ALA A 139 -19.83 13.43 3.50
CA ALA A 139 -20.93 13.31 4.43
C ALA A 139 -21.63 11.99 4.16
N TYR A 140 -21.45 11.03 5.07
CA TYR A 140 -22.20 9.79 5.07
C TYR A 140 -23.63 10.13 5.54
N GLN A 141 -24.55 10.36 4.61
CA GLN A 141 -25.97 10.51 4.94
C GLN A 141 -26.56 9.13 5.16
N ASN A 142 -26.89 8.85 6.43
CA ASN A 142 -27.64 7.67 6.81
C ASN A 142 -29.13 7.93 6.55
N SER A 143 -29.66 7.46 5.42
CA SER A 143 -31.10 7.46 5.13
C SER A 143 -31.77 6.29 5.86
N GLY A 144 -32.07 6.49 7.14
CA GLY A 144 -32.95 5.64 7.94
C GLY A 144 -34.31 6.31 8.10
N SER A 145 -35.32 5.70 7.49
CA SER A 145 -36.73 6.11 7.43
C SER A 145 -37.37 6.45 8.78
N GLU A 146 -37.90 7.67 8.91
CA GLU A 146 -38.94 8.05 9.88
C GLU A 146 -40.26 7.36 9.53
N SER A 147 -40.93 6.79 10.54
CA SER A 147 -42.35 6.46 10.47
C SER A 147 -43.00 6.59 11.85
N ALA A 148 -43.73 7.69 12.00
CA ALA A 148 -44.97 7.86 12.74
C ALA A 148 -44.98 7.69 14.28
N GLU A 149 -45.02 8.85 14.92
CA GLU A 149 -45.50 9.19 16.24
C GLU A 149 -46.98 8.86 16.49
N ARG A 150 -47.35 8.42 17.71
CA ARG A 150 -48.60 8.81 18.42
C ARG A 150 -48.64 8.41 19.92
N LYS A 151 -48.44 9.43 20.76
CA LYS A 151 -49.19 9.91 21.95
C LYS A 151 -49.45 9.04 23.23
N ASN A 152 -48.86 9.57 24.32
CA ASN A 152 -49.39 9.89 25.67
C ASN A 152 -49.92 8.80 26.63
N ALA A 153 -49.33 8.70 27.85
CA ALA A 153 -49.87 9.31 29.09
C ALA A 153 -49.09 8.91 30.38
N SER A 154 -48.75 9.93 31.18
CA SER A 154 -48.75 10.04 32.66
C SER A 154 -48.14 8.97 33.59
N GLY A 155 -47.30 9.42 34.55
CA GLY A 155 -47.26 8.84 35.91
C GLY A 155 -45.93 8.98 36.66
N ARG A 156 -45.95 9.68 37.80
CA ARG A 156 -44.82 9.94 38.72
C ARG A 156 -44.44 8.73 39.59
N GLY A 157 -43.16 8.62 39.94
CA GLY A 157 -42.69 8.20 41.28
C GLY A 157 -41.93 6.86 41.38
N PRO A 158 -41.01 6.69 42.36
CA PRO A 158 -39.85 5.81 42.26
C PRO A 158 -39.87 4.59 43.22
N ILE A 159 -38.80 3.77 43.15
CA ILE A 159 -38.19 2.92 44.22
C ILE A 159 -38.09 1.41 43.93
N SER A 160 -36.91 0.88 44.25
CA SER A 160 -36.50 -0.49 44.63
C SER A 160 -36.20 -1.53 43.55
N SER A 161 -34.93 -1.96 43.59
CA SER A 161 -34.40 -3.26 43.16
C SER A 161 -35.01 -4.42 43.97
N PRO A 162 -34.99 -5.65 43.42
CA PRO A 162 -34.06 -6.63 43.98
C PRO A 162 -33.42 -7.59 42.95
N SER A 163 -32.50 -8.37 43.50
CA SER A 163 -31.51 -9.28 42.94
C SER A 163 -32.03 -10.64 42.43
N SER A 164 -31.07 -11.40 41.86
CA SER A 164 -31.05 -12.85 41.60
C SER A 164 -31.75 -13.33 40.31
N SER A 165 -31.31 -14.36 39.58
CA SER A 165 -30.12 -15.22 39.59
C SER A 165 -30.10 -15.99 38.24
N LEU A 166 -28.91 -16.33 37.74
CA LEU A 166 -28.69 -17.15 36.54
C LEU A 166 -29.05 -18.63 36.78
N PRO A 167 -29.67 -19.35 35.82
CA PRO A 167 -29.65 -20.80 35.81
C PRO A 167 -28.62 -21.36 34.83
N THR A 168 -27.71 -22.16 35.37
CA THR A 168 -26.68 -22.96 34.69
C THR A 168 -27.34 -24.11 33.91
N ARG A 169 -27.01 -24.26 32.62
CA ARG A 169 -27.46 -25.41 31.80
C ARG A 169 -26.36 -26.47 31.78
N ARG A 170 -26.57 -27.61 32.45
CA ARG A 170 -25.70 -28.80 32.38
C ARG A 170 -26.36 -29.92 31.58
N ALA A 171 -25.55 -30.52 30.72
CA ALA A 171 -25.88 -31.55 29.74
C ALA A 171 -26.48 -32.84 30.32
N ARG A 172 -27.35 -33.49 29.55
CA ARG A 172 -27.76 -34.88 29.76
C ARG A 172 -27.09 -35.79 28.73
N ARG A 173 -26.59 -36.91 29.24
CA ARG A 173 -26.23 -38.13 28.52
C ARG A 173 -27.47 -38.77 27.92
#